data_AF-A0A559J9V1-F1
#
_entry.id   AF-A0A559J9V1-F1
#
_cell.length_a   1.000
_cell.length_b   1.000
_cell.length_c   1.000
_cell.angle_alpha   90.00
_cell.angle_beta   90.00
_cell.angle_gamma   90.00
#
_symmetry.space_group_name_H-M   'P 1'
#
loop_
_entity.id
_entity.type
_entity.pdbx_description
1 polymer ?
#
loop_
_entity_poly.entity_id
_entity_poly.type
_entity_poly.pdbx_seq_one_letter_code
_entity_poly.pdbx_strand_id
1 'polypeptide(L)' 'MASFILSLTVSGEWIYFVDTSDDGLYKMKKDAMKLTRLSGTKVKAAGILRIEGSWIYFMYNREPFKIKTDGTGFQKIGL' A
#
# COMPACT_ATOMS: atom_id res chain seq x y z
N MET A 1 -13.84 6.23 15.33
CA MET A 1 -14.05 5.82 13.92
C MET A 1 -13.40 4.46 13.77
N ALA A 2 -14.14 3.46 13.30
CA ALA A 2 -13.57 2.14 13.04
C ALA A 2 -12.73 2.20 11.75
N SER A 3 -11.48 1.73 11.79
CA SER A 3 -10.66 1.51 10.60
C SER A 3 -11.09 0.21 9.95
N PHE A 4 -11.19 0.21 8.62
CA PHE A 4 -11.51 -0.97 7.82
C PHE A 4 -10.32 -1.26 6.92
N ILE A 5 -9.74 -2.45 7.09
CA ILE A 5 -8.59 -2.91 6.32
C ILE A 5 -9.10 -3.76 5.17
N LEU A 6 -8.87 -3.32 3.93
CA LEU A 6 -9.32 -4.05 2.73
C LEU A 6 -8.38 -5.18 2.34
N SER A 7 -7.08 -4.98 2.56
CA SER A 7 -6.03 -5.90 2.13
C SER A 7 -4.81 -5.70 3.01
N LEU A 8 -4.19 -6.82 3.42
CA LEU A 8 -2.98 -6.85 4.23
C LEU A 8 -2.01 -7.87 3.64
N THR A 9 -0.73 -7.52 3.59
CA THR A 9 0.36 -8.40 3.13
C THR A 9 1.57 -8.23 4.03
N VAL A 10 2.24 -9.32 4.34
CA VAL A 10 3.47 -9.33 5.14
C VAL A 10 4.66 -9.62 4.22
N SER A 11 5.72 -8.82 4.34
CA SER A 11 7.00 -9.06 3.65
C SER A 11 8.14 -8.79 4.61
N GLY A 12 8.83 -9.86 5.03
CA GLY A 12 9.83 -9.82 6.10
C GLY A 12 9.22 -9.27 7.39
N GLU A 13 9.83 -8.21 7.94
CA GLU A 13 9.41 -7.54 9.18
C GLU A 13 8.36 -6.44 8.99
N TRP A 14 7.85 -6.29 7.76
CA TRP A 14 6.92 -5.23 7.41
C TRP A 14 5.55 -5.79 7.07
N ILE A 15 4.53 -5.07 7.53
CA ILE A 15 3.13 -5.26 7.18
C ILE A 15 2.74 -4.08 6.29
N TYR A 16 2.12 -4.39 5.17
CA TYR A 16 1.59 -3.42 4.21
C TYR A 16 0.09 -3.62 4.11
N PHE A 17 -0.67 -2.53 4.13
CA PHE A 17 -2.12 -2.63 4.07
C PHE A 17 -2.78 -1.38 3.48
N VAL A 18 -4.02 -1.53 3.02
CA VAL A 18 -4.87 -0.43 2.59
C VAL A 18 -5.89 -0.14 3.67
N ASP A 19 -5.90 1.10 4.16
CA ASP A 19 -6.98 1.61 5.02
C ASP A 19 -8.00 2.33 4.15
N THR A 20 -9.24 1.84 4.14
CA THR A 20 -10.31 2.42 3.31
C THR A 20 -11.00 3.61 3.96
N SER A 21 -10.69 3.93 5.23
CA SER A 21 -11.24 5.12 5.88
C SER A 21 -10.66 6.41 5.30
N ASP A 22 -9.42 6.37 4.81
CA ASP A 22 -8.74 7.51 4.20
C ASP A 22 -8.14 7.21 2.82
N ASP A 23 -8.44 6.03 2.25
CA ASP A 23 -7.93 5.56 0.97
C ASP A 23 -6.39 5.63 0.94
N GLY A 24 -5.73 5.13 1.98
CA GLY A 24 -4.27 5.19 2.14
C GLY A 24 -3.59 3.83 1.98
N LEU A 25 -2.43 3.81 1.31
CA LEU A 25 -1.51 2.67 1.38
C LEU A 25 -0.53 2.90 2.54
N TYR A 26 -0.47 1.93 3.44
CA TYR A 26 0.29 2.01 4.68
C TYR A 26 1.33 0.92 4.81
N LYS A 27 2.35 1.23 5.61
CA LYS A 27 3.40 0.30 6.03
C LYS A 27 3.67 0.47 7.52
N MET A 28 3.78 -0.64 8.22
CA MET A 28 4.21 -0.69 9.61
C MET A 28 5.16 -1.86 9.85
N LYS A 29 6.03 -1.72 10.85
CA LYS A 29 6.88 -2.81 11.33
C LYS A 29 6.07 -3.69 12.28
N LYS A 30 6.32 -5.01 12.31
CA LYS A 30 5.60 -5.93 13.21
C LYS A 30 5.74 -5.55 14.69
N ASP A 31 6.91 -5.04 15.06
CA ASP A 31 7.30 -4.68 16.42
C ASP A 31 7.09 -3.19 16.75
N ALA A 32 6.60 -2.39 15.81
CA ALA A 32 6.55 -0.94 15.95
C ALA A 32 5.10 -0.41 15.94
N MET A 33 4.84 0.57 16.80
CA MET A 33 3.62 1.38 16.77
C MET A 33 3.59 2.42 15.64
N LYS A 34 4.70 2.63 14.92
CA LYS A 34 4.81 3.74 13.96
C LYS A 34 4.23 3.35 12.60
N LEU A 35 3.02 3.86 12.35
CA LEU A 35 2.35 3.80 11.06
C LEU A 35 2.96 4.80 10.08
N THR A 36 3.31 4.35 8.87
CA THR A 36 3.80 5.22 7.79
C THR A 36 2.90 5.11 6.57
N ARG A 37 2.38 6.24 6.10
CA ARG A 37 1.66 6.30 4.81
C ARG A 37 2.67 6.31 3.68
N LEU A 38 2.53 5.39 2.73
CA LEU A 38 3.40 5.28 1.55
C LEU A 38 2.89 6.09 0.38
N SER A 39 1.57 6.23 0.24
CA SER A 39 1.00 7.03 -0.83
C SER A 39 1.02 8.52 -0.45
N GLY A 40 1.44 9.37 -1.38
CA GLY A 40 1.30 10.83 -1.26
C GLY A 40 -0.14 11.31 -1.51
N THR A 41 -0.98 10.48 -2.15
CA THR A 41 -2.36 10.81 -2.54
C THR A 41 -3.34 9.79 -1.99
N LYS A 42 -4.65 10.11 -2.03
CA LYS A 42 -5.70 9.12 -1.76
C LYS A 42 -5.66 8.07 -2.88
N VAL A 43 -5.27 6.87 -2.53
CA VAL A 43 -5.34 5.70 -3.36
C VAL A 43 -6.68 5.05 -3.04
N LYS A 44 -7.70 5.28 -3.86
CA LYS A 44 -8.90 4.42 -3.90
C LYS A 44 -8.49 3.05 -4.41
N ALA A 45 -7.67 2.38 -3.62
CA ALA A 45 -7.01 1.16 -4.01
C ALA A 45 -8.00 0.04 -3.79
N ALA A 46 -8.16 -0.82 -4.81
CA ALA A 46 -9.00 -2.01 -4.68
C ALA A 46 -8.30 -3.14 -3.89
N GLY A 47 -7.11 -2.88 -3.34
CA GLY A 47 -6.29 -3.83 -2.58
C GLY A 47 -4.85 -3.91 -3.08
N ILE A 48 -3.97 -4.47 -2.24
CA ILE A 48 -2.60 -4.85 -2.62
C ILE A 48 -2.68 -6.15 -3.42
N LEU A 49 -2.02 -6.21 -4.58
CA LEU A 49 -1.96 -7.40 -5.42
C LEU A 49 -0.72 -8.25 -5.11
N ARG A 50 0.44 -7.60 -5.00
CA ARG A 50 1.72 -8.28 -4.85
C ARG A 50 2.80 -7.36 -4.28
N ILE A 51 3.78 -7.96 -3.60
CA ILE A 51 5.06 -7.32 -3.28
C ILE A 51 6.16 -8.15 -3.92
N GLU A 52 7.04 -7.51 -4.70
CA GLU A 52 8.18 -8.15 -5.35
C GLU A 52 9.42 -7.27 -5.25
N GLY A 53 10.45 -7.77 -4.57
CA GLY A 53 11.64 -6.98 -4.24
C GLY A 53 11.25 -5.69 -3.51
N SER A 54 11.59 -4.55 -4.10
CA SER A 54 11.27 -3.22 -3.55
C SER A 54 9.95 -2.64 -4.06
N TRP A 55 9.15 -3.36 -4.84
CA TRP A 55 7.91 -2.85 -5.45
C TRP A 55 6.66 -3.43 -4.80
N ILE A 56 5.67 -2.57 -4.60
CA ILE A 56 4.30 -2.91 -4.20
C ILE A 56 3.41 -2.65 -5.40
N TYR A 57 2.66 -3.65 -5.80
CA TYR A 57 1.74 -3.64 -6.93
C TYR A 57 0.31 -3.60 -6.40
N PHE A 58 -0.50 -2.69 -6.90
CA PHE A 58 -1.88 -2.48 -6.45
C PHE A 58 -2.73 -1.91 -7.57
N MET A 59 -4.05 -2.05 -7.43
CA MET A 59 -5.01 -1.41 -8.33
C MET A 59 -5.38 -0.04 -7.78
N TYR A 60 -5.36 1.00 -8.60
CA TYR A 60 -5.85 2.35 -8.29
C TYR A 60 -6.72 2.84 -9.43
N ASN A 61 -7.96 3.26 -9.13
CA ASN A 61 -8.94 3.68 -10.15
C ASN A 61 -9.12 2.68 -11.30
N ARG A 62 -9.14 1.38 -10.99
CA ARG A 62 -9.24 0.27 -11.97
C ARG A 62 -8.05 0.13 -12.92
N GLU A 63 -6.93 0.78 -12.62
CA GLU A 63 -5.69 0.67 -13.38
C GLU A 63 -4.56 0.11 -12.50
N PRO A 64 -3.59 -0.62 -13.08
CA PRO A 64 -2.47 -1.16 -12.33
C PRO A 64 -1.42 -0.09 -12.05
N PHE A 65 -0.97 -0.02 -10.79
CA PHE A 65 0.08 0.88 -10.33
C PHE A 65 1.14 0.12 -9.54
N LYS A 66 2.32 0.73 -9.43
CA LYS A 66 3.36 0.32 -8.49
C LYS A 66 3.96 1.49 -7.75
N ILE A 67 4.43 1.22 -6.54
CA ILE A 67 5.18 2.14 -5.69
C ILE A 67 6.29 1.37 -4.99
N LYS A 68 7.42 2.02 -4.70
CA LYS A 68 8.47 1.36 -3.93
C LYS A 68 8.08 1.22 -2.46
N THR A 69 8.71 0.27 -1.77
CA THR A 69 8.48 0.02 -0.33
C THR A 69 8.94 1.16 0.59
N ASP A 70 9.63 2.17 0.04
CA ASP A 70 10.03 3.41 0.70
C ASP A 70 9.07 4.58 0.40
N GLY A 71 8.03 4.37 -0.41
CA GLY A 71 7.05 5.39 -0.81
C GLY A 71 7.41 6.17 -2.08
N THR A 72 8.56 5.92 -2.69
CA THR A 72 8.99 6.60 -3.91
C THR A 72 8.55 5.86 -5.19
N GLY A 73 8.66 6.52 -6.35
CA GLY A 73 8.45 5.86 -7.64
C GLY A 73 7.01 5.43 -7.92
N PHE A 74 6.01 6.11 -7.34
CA PHE A 74 4.61 5.92 -7.66
C PHE A 74 4.37 6.16 -9.15
N GLN A 75 3.96 5.11 -9.87
CA GLN A 75 3.73 5.19 -11.31
C GLN A 75 2.69 4.16 -11.76
N LYS A 76 1.96 4.53 -12.82
CA LYS A 76 1.08 3.63 -13.55
C LYS A 76 1.91 2.57 -14.27
N ILE A 77 1.44 1.34 -14.29
CA ILE A 77 2.00 0.27 -15.11
C ILE A 77 1.31 0.39 -16.48
N GLY A 78 2.05 0.82 -17.49
CA GLY A 78 1.56 0.79 -18.88
C GLY A 78 1.40 -0.65 -19.33
N LEU A 79 0.31 -0.93 -20.05
CA LEU A 79 0.18 -2.08 -20.94
C LEU A 79 0.59 -1.67 -22.34
#